data_AF-A0AAD7G1B5-F1
#
_entry.id   AF-A0AAD7G1B5-F1
#
_cell.length_a   1.000
_cell.length_b   1.000
_cell.length_c   1.000
_cell.angle_alpha   90.00
_cell.angle_beta   90.00
_cell.angle_gamma   90.00
#
_symmetry.space_group_name_H-M   'P 1'
#
loop_
_entity.id
_entity.type
_entity.pdbx_description
1 polymer ?
#
loop_
_entity_poly.entity_id
_entity_poly.type
_entity_poly.pdbx_seq_one_letter_code
_entity_poly.pdbx_strand_id
1 'polypeptide(L)'
;YARANAESWYQHSNGTRGRRLSNGSLYLITGREKARAWGMASFQNAAARSPFRLAFQPVSDGHTSAYKYRWTASGPARTKTSGQIPAEDEALNQTVFIHGFSISLGTGIWGKLFKGVEISQIVDS
;
A
#
# COMPACT_ATOMS: atom_id res chain seq x y z
N TYR A 1 -4.87 -15.87 -16.35
CA TYR A 1 -4.77 -16.48 -15.01
C TYR A 1 -5.68 -15.80 -13.98
N ALA A 2 -5.49 -14.52 -13.63
CA ALA A 2 -6.29 -13.84 -12.60
C ALA A 2 -7.81 -13.91 -12.83
N ARG A 3 -8.26 -13.66 -14.06
CA ARG A 3 -9.69 -13.75 -14.44
C ARG A 3 -10.31 -15.11 -14.12
N ALA A 4 -9.59 -16.20 -14.34
CA ALA A 4 -10.09 -17.56 -14.14
C ALA A 4 -10.17 -17.96 -12.66
N ASN A 5 -9.42 -17.28 -11.78
CA ASN A 5 -9.34 -17.61 -10.36
C ASN A 5 -9.99 -16.55 -9.46
N ALA A 6 -10.45 -15.43 -10.02
CA ALA A 6 -10.98 -14.31 -9.25
C ALA A 6 -12.15 -14.72 -8.34
N GLU A 7 -13.08 -15.54 -8.84
CA GLU A 7 -14.22 -16.03 -8.07
C GLU A 7 -13.79 -16.93 -6.90
N SER A 8 -12.91 -17.91 -7.16
CA SER A 8 -12.44 -18.84 -6.12
C SER A 8 -11.59 -18.12 -5.07
N TRP A 9 -10.83 -17.10 -5.44
CA TRP A 9 -10.11 -16.25 -4.50
C TRP A 9 -11.06 -15.49 -3.58
N TYR A 10 -12.12 -14.87 -4.11
CA TYR A 10 -13.14 -14.22 -3.28
C TYR A 10 -13.86 -15.22 -2.36
N GLN A 11 -14.21 -16.42 -2.84
CA GLN A 11 -14.80 -17.48 -2.01
C GLN A 11 -13.87 -17.91 -0.89
N HIS A 12 -12.58 -18.13 -1.18
CA HIS A 12 -11.61 -18.52 -0.16
C HIS A 12 -11.39 -17.40 0.87
N SER A 13 -11.22 -16.16 0.41
CA SER A 13 -10.98 -15.02 1.28
C SER A 13 -12.18 -14.69 2.16
N ASN A 14 -13.39 -14.67 1.62
CA ASN A 14 -14.58 -14.28 2.37
C ASN A 14 -15.26 -15.44 3.08
N GLY A 15 -15.24 -16.63 2.50
CA GLY A 15 -15.73 -17.87 3.10
C GLY A 15 -14.71 -18.45 4.07
N THR A 16 -13.72 -19.18 3.57
CA THR A 16 -12.75 -19.93 4.40
C THR A 16 -11.98 -19.05 5.38
N ARG A 17 -11.56 -17.84 4.97
CA ARG A 17 -10.74 -16.94 5.77
C ARG A 17 -11.54 -15.82 6.47
N GLY A 18 -12.85 -15.70 6.22
CA GLY A 18 -13.71 -14.71 6.87
C GLY A 18 -13.30 -13.24 6.67
N ARG A 19 -12.53 -12.90 5.63
CA ARG A 19 -11.92 -11.57 5.43
C ARG A 19 -12.92 -10.46 5.04
N ARG A 20 -14.16 -10.81 4.68
CA ARG A 20 -15.26 -9.89 4.31
C ARG A 20 -14.83 -8.78 3.33
N LEU A 21 -14.02 -9.14 2.33
CA LEU A 21 -13.61 -8.27 1.24
C LEU A 21 -14.83 -7.78 0.45
N SER A 22 -14.87 -6.50 0.14
CA SER A 22 -15.81 -5.93 -0.81
C SER A 22 -15.37 -6.19 -2.25
N ASN A 23 -16.30 -6.09 -3.21
CA ASN A 23 -15.96 -6.19 -4.62
C ASN A 23 -14.95 -5.09 -5.00
N GLY A 24 -13.88 -5.47 -5.69
CA GLY A 24 -12.79 -4.56 -6.05
C GLY A 24 -11.70 -4.38 -4.99
N SER A 25 -11.88 -4.92 -3.78
CA SER A 25 -10.87 -4.83 -2.71
C SER A 25 -9.85 -5.97 -2.69
N LEU A 26 -9.98 -6.96 -3.57
CA LEU A 26 -8.97 -7.99 -3.78
C LEU A 26 -7.85 -7.46 -4.69
N TYR A 27 -6.61 -7.53 -4.22
CA TYR A 27 -5.42 -7.13 -4.98
C TYR A 27 -4.53 -8.34 -5.25
N LEU A 28 -4.16 -8.55 -6.51
CA LEU A 28 -3.14 -9.50 -6.91
C LEU A 28 -1.81 -8.75 -7.10
N ILE A 29 -0.86 -8.99 -6.20
CA ILE A 29 0.48 -8.42 -6.27
C ILE A 29 1.33 -9.27 -7.23
N THR A 30 1.81 -8.67 -8.31
CA THR A 30 2.63 -9.33 -9.34
C THR A 30 4.10 -8.96 -9.25
N GLY A 31 4.42 -7.89 -8.52
CA GLY A 31 5.79 -7.44 -8.36
C GLY A 31 5.93 -6.41 -7.25
N ARG A 32 7.18 -6.07 -6.94
CA ARG A 32 7.51 -5.02 -5.98
C ARG A 32 8.83 -4.38 -6.38
N GLU A 33 8.95 -3.10 -6.07
CA GLU A 33 10.20 -2.38 -6.16
C GLU A 33 10.78 -2.20 -4.76
N LYS A 34 12.07 -2.48 -4.65
CA LYS A 34 12.84 -2.33 -3.43
C LYS A 34 13.87 -1.25 -3.62
N ALA A 35 14.06 -0.43 -2.60
CA ALA A 35 15.11 0.59 -2.59
C ALA A 35 15.83 0.55 -1.24
N ARG A 36 17.17 0.65 -1.26
CA ARG A 36 17.99 0.71 -0.04
C ARG A 36 17.80 2.03 0.71
N ALA A 37 17.44 3.09 -0.02
CA ALA A 37 17.09 4.39 0.51
C ALA A 37 15.95 4.99 -0.32
N TRP A 38 15.01 5.69 0.34
CA TRP A 38 13.90 6.34 -0.33
C TRP A 38 13.42 7.57 0.44
N GLY A 39 12.81 8.52 -0.27
CA GLY A 39 12.17 9.69 0.30
C GLY A 39 10.78 9.86 -0.31
N MET A 40 9.78 10.16 0.53
CA MET A 40 8.43 10.50 0.11
C MET A 40 8.09 11.91 0.59
N ALA A 41 7.60 12.76 -0.29
CA ALA A 41 7.04 14.06 0.05
C ALA A 41 5.60 14.13 -0.46
N SER A 42 4.67 14.46 0.43
CA SER A 42 3.26 14.69 0.08
C SER A 42 2.84 16.09 0.49
N PHE A 43 1.97 16.70 -0.31
CA PHE A 43 1.39 18.00 -0.02
C PHE A 43 -0.11 17.93 -0.24
N GLN A 44 -0.87 18.62 0.62
CA GLN A 44 -2.31 18.73 0.48
C GLN A 44 -2.62 20.12 -0.07
N ASN A 45 -3.04 20.17 -1.33
CA ASN A 45 -3.35 21.43 -1.99
C ASN A 45 -4.81 21.80 -1.74
N ALA A 46 -5.11 22.51 -0.64
CA ALA A 46 -6.47 22.97 -0.36
C ALA A 46 -6.70 24.47 -0.63
N ALA A 47 -5.67 25.33 -0.64
CA ALA A 47 -5.84 26.77 -0.90
C ALA A 47 -4.56 27.58 -1.18
N ALA A 48 -3.36 27.06 -0.90
CA ALA A 48 -2.15 27.88 -0.88
C ALA A 48 -1.41 27.86 -2.22
N ARG A 49 -1.47 28.98 -2.96
CA ARG A 49 -0.57 29.34 -4.08
C ARG A 49 0.89 29.59 -3.64
N SER A 50 1.29 29.13 -2.45
CA SER A 50 2.60 29.42 -1.90
C SER A 50 3.65 28.50 -2.52
N PRO A 51 4.79 29.05 -3.00
CA PRO A 51 5.86 28.24 -3.52
C PRO A 51 6.42 27.34 -2.41
N PHE A 52 6.66 26.07 -2.74
CA PHE A 52 7.34 25.13 -1.86
C PHE A 52 8.59 24.60 -2.56
N ARG A 53 9.62 24.28 -1.77
CA ARG A 53 10.87 23.69 -2.24
C ARG A 53 11.07 22.37 -1.54
N LEU A 54 11.46 21.36 -2.31
CA LEU A 54 11.76 20.03 -1.82
C LEU A 54 13.13 19.63 -2.37
N ALA A 55 14.06 19.34 -1.47
CA ALA A 55 15.36 18.80 -1.82
C ALA A 55 15.61 17.52 -1.03
N PHE A 56 15.86 16.44 -1.73
CA PHE A 56 16.27 15.16 -1.15
C PHE A 56 17.77 15.01 -1.34
N GLN A 57 18.53 15.01 -0.25
CA GLN A 57 19.99 15.08 -0.32
C GLN A 57 20.67 14.08 0.63
N PRO A 58 21.82 13.54 0.23
CA PRO A 58 22.65 12.76 1.13
C PRO A 58 23.19 13.65 2.25
N VAL A 59 23.27 13.10 3.44
CA VAL A 59 23.86 13.70 4.64
C VAL A 59 25.03 12.79 5.02
N SER A 60 26.24 13.33 4.90
CA SER A 60 27.43 12.70 5.46
C SER A 60 27.52 13.09 6.94
N ASP A 61 27.75 12.12 7.82
CA ASP A 61 28.09 12.36 9.22
C ASP A 61 29.61 12.36 9.46
N GLY A 62 30.43 12.35 8.40
CA GLY A 62 31.89 12.41 8.47
C GLY A 62 32.57 11.19 9.11
N HIS A 63 31.80 10.29 9.72
CA HIS A 63 32.30 9.19 10.55
C HIS A 63 31.89 7.81 10.00
N THR A 64 30.89 7.71 9.14
CA THR A 64 30.45 6.43 8.55
C THR A 64 30.43 6.45 7.03
N SER A 65 30.69 5.30 6.40
CA SER A 65 30.56 5.08 4.95
C SER A 65 29.10 4.98 4.47
N ALA A 66 28.13 5.04 5.40
CA ALA A 66 26.71 4.92 5.12
C ALA A 66 26.08 6.30 4.88
N TYR A 67 25.66 6.57 3.64
CA TYR A 67 24.89 7.78 3.32
C TYR A 67 23.53 7.75 4.02
N LYS A 68 23.26 8.72 4.89
CA LYS A 68 21.89 9.02 5.35
C LYS A 68 21.26 9.96 4.34
N TYR A 69 19.95 9.90 4.18
CA TYR A 69 19.23 10.84 3.32
C TYR A 69 18.27 11.67 4.15
N ARG A 70 18.12 12.95 3.78
CA ARG A 70 17.23 13.89 4.45
C ARG A 70 16.46 14.73 3.43
N TRP A 71 15.22 15.04 3.78
CA TRP A 71 14.46 16.09 3.12
C TRP A 71 14.78 17.45 3.71
N THR A 72 15.12 18.40 2.84
CA THR A 72 15.01 19.83 3.12
C THR A 72 13.74 20.31 2.44
N ALA A 73 12.74 20.71 3.23
CA ALA A 73 11.45 21.13 2.73
C ALA A 73 11.10 22.54 3.24
N SER A 74 10.52 23.36 2.37
CA SER A 74 9.89 24.63 2.75
C SER A 74 8.42 24.61 2.34
N GLY A 75 7.52 25.07 3.22
CA GLY A 75 6.07 25.08 2.97
C GLY A 75 5.35 23.84 3.54
N PRO A 76 4.08 23.60 3.17
CA PRO A 76 3.19 22.66 3.86
C PRO A 76 3.42 21.18 3.50
N ALA A 77 4.62 20.82 3.03
CA ALA A 77 4.92 19.46 2.63
C ALA A 77 5.20 18.55 3.83
N ARG A 78 4.56 17.37 3.86
CA ARG A 78 4.86 16.29 4.79
C ARG A 78 5.89 15.37 4.15
N THR A 79 7.03 15.20 4.81
CA THR A 79 8.12 14.38 4.28
C THR A 79 8.36 13.14 5.14
N LYS A 80 8.68 12.02 4.50
CA LYS A 80 9.16 10.77 5.11
C LYS A 80 10.41 10.32 4.36
N THR A 81 11.32 9.65 5.06
CA THR A 81 12.51 9.05 4.45
C THR A 81 12.78 7.70 5.09
N SER A 82 13.43 6.79 4.37
CA SER A 82 14.10 5.65 4.97
C SER A 82 15.08 6.17 6.03
N GLY A 83 15.12 5.52 7.21
CA GLY A 83 16.04 5.87 8.29
C GLY A 83 17.51 5.59 7.95
N GLN A 84 18.34 5.27 8.96
CA GLN A 84 19.68 4.76 8.69
C GLN A 84 19.59 3.53 7.78
N ILE A 85 20.41 3.49 6.72
CA ILE A 85 20.57 2.29 5.89
C ILE A 85 21.15 1.23 6.84
N PRO A 86 20.40 0.16 7.18
CA PRO A 86 20.95 -0.91 8.00
C PRO A 86 22.19 -1.52 7.33
N ALA A 87 23.05 -2.16 8.11
CA ALA A 87 24.11 -2.99 7.56
C ALA A 87 23.53 -3.99 6.53
N GLU A 88 24.34 -4.38 5.55
CA GLU A 88 23.96 -4.82 4.20
C GLU A 88 22.81 -5.83 4.08
N ASP A 89 22.55 -6.65 5.10
CA ASP A 89 21.52 -7.69 5.08
C ASP A 89 20.10 -7.22 5.46
N GLU A 90 19.93 -6.17 6.28
CA GLU A 90 18.59 -5.71 6.69
C GLU A 90 18.02 -4.61 5.76
N ALA A 91 18.88 -3.90 5.03
CA ALA A 91 18.51 -2.79 4.15
C ALA A 91 17.73 -3.22 2.89
N LEU A 92 17.73 -4.50 2.55
CA LEU A 92 17.16 -5.02 1.30
C LEU A 92 15.64 -5.25 1.37
N ASN A 93 14.98 -4.97 2.50
CA ASN A 93 13.56 -5.31 2.69
C ASN A 93 12.58 -4.13 2.64
N GLN A 94 13.03 -2.93 2.26
CA GLN A 94 12.13 -1.79 2.11
C GLN A 94 11.43 -1.83 0.74
N THR A 95 10.16 -2.25 0.75
CA THR A 95 9.28 -2.20 -0.42
C THR A 95 8.69 -0.82 -0.56
N VAL A 96 9.08 -0.09 -1.60
CA VAL A 96 8.65 1.30 -1.83
C VAL A 96 7.42 1.37 -2.73
N PHE A 97 7.33 0.44 -3.68
CA PHE A 97 6.18 0.31 -4.57
C PHE A 97 5.79 -1.16 -4.73
N ILE A 98 4.51 -1.38 -4.93
CA ILE A 98 3.93 -2.67 -5.28
C ILE A 98 3.27 -2.56 -6.65
N HIS A 99 3.44 -3.60 -7.46
CA HIS A 99 2.82 -3.73 -8.76
C HIS A 99 1.73 -4.78 -8.68
N GLY A 100 0.59 -4.54 -9.32
CA GLY A 100 -0.49 -5.50 -9.28
C GLY A 100 -1.77 -5.02 -9.94
N PHE A 101 -2.80 -5.84 -9.78
CA PHE A 101 -4.13 -5.59 -10.31
C PHE A 101 -5.15 -5.62 -9.17
N SER A 102 -6.05 -4.64 -9.14
CA SER A 102 -7.30 -4.75 -8.40
C SER A 102 -8.27 -5.65 -9.17
N ILE A 103 -8.92 -6.57 -8.48
CA ILE A 103 -9.82 -7.54 -9.09
C ILE A 103 -11.24 -7.22 -8.65
N SER A 104 -12.10 -6.94 -9.63
CA SER A 104 -13.53 -6.80 -9.45
C SER A 104 -14.27 -7.85 -10.25
N LEU A 105 -15.35 -8.37 -9.69
CA LEU A 105 -16.27 -9.27 -10.37
C LEU A 105 -17.47 -8.47 -10.90
N GLY A 106 -18.05 -8.93 -12.01
CA GLY A 106 -19.30 -8.35 -12.51
C GLY A 106 -20.40 -8.47 -11.47
N THR A 107 -21.31 -7.49 -11.40
CA THR A 107 -22.37 -7.41 -10.36
C THR A 107 -23.19 -8.69 -10.23
N GLY A 108 -23.52 -9.35 -11.35
CA GLY A 108 -24.25 -10.62 -11.35
C GLY A 108 -23.44 -11.78 -10.75
N ILE A 109 -22.15 -11.86 -11.03
CA ILE A 109 -21.24 -12.88 -10.48
C ILE A 109 -21.01 -12.61 -8.98
N TRP A 110 -20.72 -11.36 -8.63
CA TRP A 110 -20.56 -10.91 -7.25
C TRP A 110 -21.79 -11.21 -6.39
N GLY A 111 -22.99 -10.91 -6.90
CA GLY A 111 -24.23 -11.21 -6.21
C GLY A 111 -24.46 -12.70 -6.00
N LYS A 112 -24.13 -13.55 -6.99
CA LYS A 112 -24.26 -15.01 -6.87
C LYS A 112 -23.30 -15.62 -5.85
N LEU A 113 -22.10 -15.05 -5.71
CA LEU A 113 -21.08 -15.54 -4.78
C LEU A 113 -21.49 -15.51 -3.31
N PHE A 114 -22.38 -14.59 -2.94
CA PHE A 114 -22.83 -14.40 -1.55
C PHE A 114 -24.35 -14.55 -1.37
N LYS A 115 -25.10 -14.85 -2.44
CA LYS A 115 -26.50 -15.28 -2.33
C LYS A 115 -26.54 -16.70 -1.77
N GLY A 116 -26.77 -16.80 -0.47
CA GLY A 116 -26.88 -18.09 0.24
C GLY A 116 -26.67 -18.03 1.74
N VAL A 117 -26.37 -16.87 2.33
CA VAL A 117 -26.22 -16.73 3.78
C VAL A 117 -27.09 -15.56 4.26
N GLU A 118 -28.36 -15.85 4.58
CA GLU A 118 -29.14 -15.02 5.49
C GLU A 118 -28.74 -15.39 6.92
N ILE A 119 -28.32 -14.40 7.71
CA ILE A 119 -28.18 -14.52 9.16
C ILE A 119 -29.24 -13.59 9.75
N SER A 120 -30.38 -14.16 10.11
CA SER A 120 -31.39 -13.48 10.91
C SER A 120 -31.07 -13.69 12.39
N GLN A 121 -30.90 -12.59 13.14
CA GLN A 121 -30.84 -12.63 14.60
C GLN A 121 -32.25 -12.84 15.12
N ILE A 122 -32.49 -13.96 15.80
CA ILE A 122 -33.72 -14.16 16.59
C ILE A 122 -33.45 -13.55 17.96
N VAL A 123 -34.15 -12.46 18.28
CA VAL A 123 -34.26 -11.96 19.64
C VAL A 123 -35.61 -12.42 20.15
N ASP A 124 -35.64 -13.39 21.05
CA ASP A 124 -36.82 -13.66 21.86
C ASP A 124 -36.90 -12.59 22.95
N SER A 125 -38.11 -12.06 23.14
CA SER A 125 -38.42 -10.94 24.05
C SER A 125 -38.52 -11.40 25.50
#